data_AF-A0A3C1Y2L6-F1
#
_entry.id   AF-A0A3C1Y2L6-F1
#
_cell.length_a   1.000
_cell.length_b   1.000
_cell.length_c   1.000
_cell.angle_alpha   90.00
_cell.angle_beta   90.00
_cell.angle_gamma   90.00
#
_symmetry.space_group_name_H-M   'P 1'
#
loop_
_entity.id
_entity.type
_entity.pdbx_description
1 polymer ?
#
loop_
_entity_poly.entity_id
_entity_poly.type
_entity_poly.pdbx_seq_one_letter_code
_entity_poly.pdbx_strand_id
1 'polypeptide(L)' 'MREKIVFIGGGNMASAIIDGLIGQGRALTDFLVIEPYAPTREALVARGLPCQESVSADIGDAALCVLATKPQVLREAC' A
#
# COMPACT_ATOMS: atom_id res chain seq x y z
N MET A 1 -1.66 6.72 19.18
CA MET A 1 -2.07 5.61 18.29
C MET A 1 -1.33 5.79 16.99
N ARG A 2 -0.71 4.75 16.41
CA ARG A 2 -0.17 4.84 15.05
C ARG A 2 -1.30 4.47 14.10
N GLU A 3 -1.64 5.41 13.24
CA GLU A 3 -2.73 5.29 12.28
C GLU A 3 -2.25 4.56 11.03
N LYS A 4 -3.04 3.57 10.59
CA LYS A 4 -2.75 2.77 9.40
C LYS A 4 -2.99 3.59 8.13
N ILE A 5 -2.05 3.51 7.19
CA ILE A 5 -2.18 4.10 5.85
C ILE A 5 -2.35 2.98 4.82
N VAL A 6 -3.37 3.09 3.98
CA VAL A 6 -3.57 2.23 2.83
C VAL A 6 -3.06 2.92 1.57
N PHE A 7 -2.31 2.20 0.75
CA PHE A 7 -1.92 2.61 -0.60
C PHE A 7 -2.66 1.73 -1.61
N ILE A 8 -3.42 2.34 -2.53
CA ILE A 8 -3.96 1.66 -3.69
C ILE A 8 -2.94 1.83 -4.82
N GLY A 9 -2.23 0.76 -5.15
CA GLY A 9 -1.07 0.74 -6.05
C GLY A 9 0.26 0.69 -5.29
N GLY A 10 1.11 -0.26 -5.68
CA GLY A 10 2.42 -0.54 -5.09
C GLY A 10 3.62 -0.07 -5.90
N GLY A 11 3.41 0.78 -6.89
CA GLY A 11 4.45 1.27 -7.79
C GLY A 11 5.50 2.18 -7.13
N ASN A 12 6.37 2.77 -7.95
CA ASN A 12 7.52 3.56 -7.50
C ASN A 12 7.14 4.70 -6.54
N MET A 13 6.04 5.42 -6.80
CA MET A 13 5.60 6.52 -5.95
C MET A 13 5.18 6.03 -4.56
N ALA A 14 4.35 4.98 -4.48
CA ALA A 14 3.94 4.41 -3.20
C ALA A 14 5.16 3.91 -2.42
N SER A 15 6.06 3.17 -3.08
CA SER A 15 7.30 2.70 -2.47
C SER A 15 8.16 3.86 -1.93
N ALA A 16 8.38 4.91 -2.70
CA ALA A 16 9.20 6.06 -2.26
C ALA A 16 8.60 6.79 -1.05
N ILE A 17 7.27 6.95 -1.01
CA ILE A 17 6.58 7.57 0.12
C ILE A 17 6.70 6.67 1.36
N ILE A 18 6.43 5.37 1.22
CA ILE A 18 6.55 4.38 2.29
C ILE A 18 7.98 4.37 2.85
N ASP A 19 8.99 4.32 1.99
CA ASP A 19 10.41 4.32 2.39
C ASP A 19 10.79 5.60 3.15
N GLY A 20 10.31 6.76 2.70
CA GLY A 20 10.50 8.03 3.41
C GLY A 20 9.88 8.02 4.80
N LEU A 21 8.67 7.48 4.94
CA LEU A 21 7.97 7.38 6.23
C LEU A 21 8.61 6.35 7.18
N ILE A 22 9.11 5.23 6.65
CA ILE A 22 9.90 4.26 7.42
C ILE A 22 11.20 4.92 7.91
N GLY A 23 11.87 5.71 7.07
CA GLY A 23 13.03 6.50 7.45
C GLY A 23 12.75 7.52 8.57
N GLN A 24 11.49 7.94 8.73
CA GLN A 24 11.02 8.79 9.83
C GLN A 24 10.52 8.01 11.06
N GLY A 25 10.67 6.67 11.07
CA GLY A 25 10.38 5.82 12.24
C GLY A 25 9.02 5.12 12.20
N ARG A 26 8.30 5.13 11.07
CA ARG A 26 7.08 4.31 10.87
C ARG A 26 7.44 2.83 10.73
N ALA A 27 6.58 1.96 11.21
CA ALA A 27 6.75 0.52 11.11
C ALA A 27 6.12 0.01 9.79
N LEU A 28 6.65 -1.07 9.23
CA LEU A 28 6.07 -1.70 8.02
C LEU A 28 4.59 -2.07 8.22
N THR A 29 4.22 -2.47 9.44
CA THR A 29 2.86 -2.82 9.83
C THR A 29 1.89 -1.63 9.89
N ASP A 30 2.40 -0.40 9.83
CA ASP A 30 1.57 0.81 9.76
C ASP A 30 1.00 1.02 8.34
N PHE A 31 1.35 0.15 7.38
CA PHE A 31 0.96 0.27 5.97
C PHE A 31 0.22 -0.98 5.49
N LEU A 32 -0.67 -0.78 4.52
CA LEU A 32 -1.26 -1.84 3.70
C LEU A 32 -1.23 -1.40 2.23
N VAL A 33 -0.75 -2.26 1.34
CA VAL A 33 -0.71 -1.97 -0.11
C VAL A 33 -1.67 -2.87 -0.87
N ILE A 34 -2.60 -2.29 -1.62
CA ILE A 34 -3.45 -3.01 -2.57
C ILE A 34 -2.77 -2.96 -3.94
N GLU A 35 -2.30 -4.09 -4.44
CA GLU A 35 -1.57 -4.19 -5.71
C GLU A 35 -2.06 -5.41 -6.51
N PRO A 36 -2.85 -5.21 -7.58
CA PRO A 36 -3.39 -6.31 -8.37
C PRO A 36 -2.30 -7.05 -9.17
N TYR A 37 -1.20 -6.39 -9.55
CA TYR A 37 -0.16 -7.01 -10.34
C TYR A 37 0.77 -7.88 -9.47
N ALA A 38 0.63 -9.21 -9.60
CA ALA A 38 1.30 -10.19 -8.74
C ALA A 38 2.82 -9.99 -8.61
N PRO A 39 3.61 -9.76 -9.69
CA PRO A 39 5.06 -9.56 -9.55
C PRO A 39 5.44 -8.35 -8.69
N THR A 40 4.70 -7.24 -8.78
CA THR A 40 4.93 -6.07 -7.90
C THR A 40 4.50 -6.37 -6.48
N ARG A 41 3.34 -7.02 -6.29
CA ARG A 41 2.86 -7.43 -4.96
C ARG A 41 3.85 -8.35 -4.26
N GLU A 42 4.36 -9.36 -4.94
CA GLU A 42 5.35 -10.30 -4.40
C GLU A 42 6.65 -9.60 -3.98
N ALA A 43 7.13 -8.64 -4.78
CA ALA A 43 8.31 -7.85 -4.43
C ALA A 43 8.10 -7.01 -3.16
N LEU A 44 6.89 -6.50 -2.93
CA LEU A 44 6.55 -5.75 -1.72
C LEU A 44 6.41 -6.66 -0.50
N VAL A 45 5.77 -7.83 -0.66
CA VAL A 45 5.68 -8.85 0.41
C VAL A 45 7.08 -9.32 0.82
N ALA A 46 7.99 -9.51 -0.14
CA ALA A 46 9.39 -9.88 0.14
C ALA A 46 10.14 -8.81 0.96
N ARG A 47 9.72 -7.54 0.89
CA ARG A 47 10.23 -6.44 1.73
C ARG A 47 9.58 -6.41 3.13
N GLY A 48 8.59 -7.27 3.38
CA GLY A 48 7.83 -7.31 4.64
C GLY A 48 6.65 -6.33 4.70
N LEU A 49 6.23 -5.75 3.57
CA LEU A 49 5.03 -4.92 3.52
C LEU A 49 3.77 -5.79 3.50
N PRO A 50 2.76 -5.51 4.35
CA PRO A 50 1.44 -6.10 4.20
C PRO A 50 0.83 -5.70 2.85
N CYS A 51 0.50 -6.68 2.02
CA CYS A 51 -0.06 -6.45 0.70
C CYS A 51 -1.26 -7.36 0.42
N GLN A 52 -2.21 -6.86 -0.36
CA GLN A 52 -3.38 -7.59 -0.85
C GLN A 52 -3.55 -7.36 -2.35
N GLU A 53 -4.21 -8.29 -3.04
CA GLU A 53 -4.49 -8.16 -4.47
C GLU A 53 -5.61 -7.15 -4.76
N SER A 54 -6.64 -7.14 -3.91
CA SER A 54 -7.81 -6.28 -4.04
C SER A 54 -8.24 -5.75 -2.67
N VAL A 55 -9.07 -4.70 -2.69
CA VAL A 55 -9.63 -4.10 -1.48
C VAL A 55 -10.50 -5.13 -0.73
N SER A 56 -10.25 -5.28 0.57
CA SER A 56 -11.08 -6.08 1.48
C SER A 56 -11.64 -5.21 2.62
N ALA A 57 -12.42 -5.80 3.53
CA ALA A 57 -12.89 -5.11 4.74
C ALA A 57 -11.74 -4.59 5.64
N ASP A 58 -10.52 -5.10 5.45
CA ASP A 58 -9.34 -4.73 6.22
C ASP A 58 -8.88 -3.28 5.97
N ILE A 59 -9.46 -2.56 4.99
CA ILE A 59 -9.19 -1.13 4.82
C ILE A 59 -9.99 -0.25 5.79
N GLY A 60 -11.00 -0.79 6.46
CA GLY A 60 -11.96 -0.01 7.25
C GLY A 60 -11.37 0.69 8.49
N ASP A 61 -10.20 0.25 8.95
CA ASP A 61 -9.45 0.85 10.06
C ASP A 61 -8.37 1.86 9.59
N ALA A 62 -8.25 2.09 8.28
CA ALA A 62 -7.28 3.03 7.73
C ALA A 62 -7.69 4.48 8.02
N ALA A 63 -6.77 5.27 8.57
CA ALA A 63 -6.99 6.71 8.75
C ALA A 63 -6.79 7.50 7.45
N LEU A 64 -6.02 6.96 6.52
CA LEU A 64 -5.69 7.58 5.24
C LEU A 64 -5.60 6.52 4.14
N CYS A 65 -6.17 6.83 2.98
CA CYS A 65 -6.02 6.07 1.76
C CYS A 65 -5.33 6.95 0.69
N VAL A 66 -4.26 6.42 0.10
CA VAL A 66 -3.48 7.09 -0.95
C VAL A 66 -3.70 6.34 -2.26
N LEU A 67 -4.31 7.00 -3.24
CA LEU A 67 -4.46 6.46 -4.59
C LEU A 67 -3.17 6.67 -5.38
N ALA A 68 -2.36 5.62 -5.48
CA ALA A 68 -1.05 5.60 -6.11
C ALA A 68 -1.00 4.77 -7.40
N THR A 69 -2.15 4.47 -8.00
CA THR A 69 -2.28 3.87 -9.32
C THR A 69 -2.42 4.92 -10.42
N LYS A 70 -2.15 4.52 -11.66
CA LYS A 70 -2.55 5.31 -12.82
C LYS A 70 -4.09 5.34 -12.91
N PRO A 71 -4.71 6.44 -13.39
CA PRO A 71 -6.17 6.53 -13.47
C PRO A 71 -6.85 5.37 -14.20
N GLN A 72 -6.18 4.78 -15.19
CA GLN A 72 -6.70 3.64 -15.96
C GLN A 72 -6.82 2.36 -15.13
N VAL A 73 -5.95 2.18 -14.13
CA VAL A 73 -5.86 0.97 -13.29
C VAL A 73 -6.69 1.12 -12.01
N LEU A 74 -7.06 2.35 -11.64
CA LEU A 74 -7.79 2.64 -10.40
C LEU A 74 -9.10 1.85 -10.29
N ARG A 75 -9.81 1.62 -11.42
CA ARG A 75 -11.07 0.87 -11.43
C ARG A 75 -10.90 -0.63 -11.17
N GLU A 76 -9.74 -1.19 -11.46
CA GLU A 76 -9.45 -2.61 -11.20
C GLU A 76 -8.95 -2.81 -9.76
N ALA A 77 -8.39 -1.77 -9.16
CA ALA A 77 -7.83 -1.79 -7.82
C ALA A 77 -8.84 -1.41 -6.71
N CYS A 78 -10.00 -0.84 -7.06
CA CYS A 78 -11.07 -0.43 -6.14
C CYS A 78 -12.38 -1.16 -6.46
#